data_AF-A0A7Y1YKP1-F1
#
_entry.id   AF-A0A7Y1YKP1-F1
#
_cell.length_a   1.000
_cell.length_b   1.000
_cell.length_c   1.000
_cell.angle_alpha   90.00
_cell.angle_beta   90.00
_cell.angle_gamma   90.00
#
_symmetry.space_group_name_H-M   'P 1'
#
loop_
_entity.id
_entity.type
_entity.pdbx_description
1 polymer ?
#
loop_
_entity_poly.entity_id
_entity_poly.type
_entity_poly.pdbx_seq_one_letter_code
_entity_poly.pdbx_strand_id
1 'polypeptide(L)' 'TGQAEVEFYFGLASDSIIAGDWDGDGYDTVGVFRASDQQFYLINRNEQGPSDVGVPAHGTGSPVAG' A
#
# COMPACT_ATOMS: atom_id res chain seq x y z
N THR A 1 16.89 -6.47 -19.91
CA THR A 1 15.59 -6.48 -19.22
C THR A 1 15.85 -6.44 -17.74
N GLY A 2 15.14 -5.63 -16.95
CA GLY A 2 15.21 -5.72 -15.50
C GLY A 2 14.30 -6.85 -15.05
N GLN A 3 14.84 -7.84 -14.33
CA GLN A 3 13.99 -8.77 -13.61
C GLN A 3 13.47 -8.07 -12.35
N ALA A 4 12.21 -8.33 -12.00
CA ALA A 4 11.72 -7.95 -10.69
C ALA A 4 12.59 -8.63 -9.64
N GLU A 5 13.06 -7.87 -8.67
CA GLU A 5 13.86 -8.41 -7.57
C GLU A 5 12.98 -9.17 -6.58
N VAL A 6 11.71 -8.76 -6.44
CA VAL A 6 10.71 -9.39 -5.57
C VAL A 6 9.34 -9.43 -6.25
N GLU A 7 8.63 -10.54 -6.07
CA GLU A 7 7.22 -10.73 -6.47
C GLU A 7 6.45 -11.29 -5.26
N PHE A 8 5.31 -10.67 -4.93
CA PHE A 8 4.46 -11.12 -3.83
C PHE A 8 3.00 -10.71 -4.06
N TYR A 9 2.09 -11.41 -3.38
CA TYR A 9 0.66 -11.09 -3.38
C TYR A 9 0.32 -10.14 -2.24
N PHE A 10 -0.42 -9.08 -2.55
CA PHE A 10 -0.93 -8.13 -1.56
C PHE A 10 -2.31 -7.61 -1.99
N GLY A 11 -3.26 -7.59 -1.05
CA GLY A 11 -4.65 -7.19 -1.30
C GLY A 11 -5.55 -8.26 -1.92
N LEU A 12 -6.72 -7.83 -2.37
CA LEU A 12 -7.73 -8.61 -3.08
C LEU A 12 -7.87 -8.12 -4.53
N ALA A 13 -8.42 -8.95 -5.40
CA ALA A 13 -8.62 -8.62 -6.82
C ALA A 13 -9.54 -7.40 -7.05
N SER A 14 -10.37 -7.03 -6.08
CA SER A 14 -11.26 -5.86 -6.11
C SER A 14 -10.61 -4.58 -5.60
N ASP A 15 -9.40 -4.66 -5.05
CA ASP A 15 -8.75 -3.52 -4.45
C ASP A 15 -8.03 -2.69 -5.53
N SER A 16 -7.97 -1.37 -5.33
CA SER A 16 -7.19 -0.47 -6.18
C SER A 16 -5.77 -0.38 -5.65
N ILE A 17 -4.78 -0.67 -6.49
CA ILE A 17 -3.36 -0.59 -6.12
C ILE A 17 -2.90 0.87 -6.11
N ILE A 18 -2.11 1.23 -5.09
CA ILE A 18 -1.43 2.53 -4.96
C ILE A 18 0.05 2.31 -4.59
N ALA A 19 0.88 3.33 -4.78
CA ALA A 19 2.28 3.34 -4.35
C ALA A 19 2.63 4.71 -3.75
N GLY A 20 3.52 4.73 -2.78
CA GLY A 20 3.97 5.96 -2.11
C GLY A 20 4.85 5.68 -0.90
N ASP A 21 5.52 6.72 -0.42
CA ASP A 21 6.29 6.72 0.81
C ASP A 21 5.38 7.07 1.99
N TRP A 22 4.87 6.04 2.65
CA TRP A 22 3.87 6.20 3.70
C TRP A 22 4.46 6.49 5.08
N ASP A 23 5.74 6.20 5.30
CA ASP A 23 6.43 6.37 6.58
C ASP A 23 7.57 7.39 6.57
N GLY A 24 7.84 8.00 5.42
CA GLY A 24 8.77 9.11 5.25
C GLY A 24 10.23 8.65 5.19
N ASP A 25 10.49 7.40 4.81
CA ASP A 25 11.84 6.84 4.73
C ASP A 25 12.54 7.12 3.39
N GLY A 26 11.81 7.69 2.42
CA GLY A 26 12.27 8.04 1.08
C GLY A 26 12.06 6.96 0.03
N TYR A 27 11.38 5.85 0.35
CA TYR A 27 11.09 4.76 -0.58
C TYR A 27 9.59 4.53 -0.77
N ASP A 28 9.16 4.47 -2.03
CA ASP A 28 7.80 4.09 -2.34
C ASP A 28 7.56 2.59 -2.06
N THR A 29 6.43 2.30 -1.44
CA THR A 29 5.98 0.96 -1.12
C THR A 29 4.54 0.76 -1.58
N VAL A 30 4.15 -0.49 -1.81
CA VAL A 30 2.81 -0.81 -2.32
C VAL A 30 1.75 -0.56 -1.24
N GLY A 31 0.56 -0.12 -1.65
CA GLY A 31 -0.63 -0.09 -0.82
C GLY A 31 -1.85 -0.48 -1.63
N VAL A 32 -2.98 -0.72 -0.95
CA VAL A 32 -4.27 -0.92 -1.62
C VAL A 32 -5.38 -0.11 -0.97
N PHE A 33 -6.26 0.45 -1.79
CA PHE A 33 -7.53 1.02 -1.35
C PHE A 33 -8.64 0.00 -1.57
N ARG A 34 -9.40 -0.29 -0.50
CA ARG A 34 -10.55 -1.17 -0.54
C ARG A 34 -11.83 -0.35 -0.39
N ALA A 35 -12.60 -0.30 -1.47
CA ALA A 35 -13.85 0.45 -1.50
C ALA A 35 -14.95 -0.15 -0.60
N SER A 36 -14.92 -1.47 -0.33
CA SER A 36 -15.97 -2.14 0.45
C SER A 36 -16.02 -1.71 1.91
N ASP A 37 -14.89 -1.34 2.50
CA ASP A 37 -14.77 -0.85 3.88
C ASP A 37 -14.17 0.56 3.98
N GLN A 38 -13.91 1.19 2.82
CA GLN A 38 -13.35 2.55 2.70
C GLN A 38 -12.03 2.69 3.47
N GLN A 39 -11.16 1.68 3.40
CA GLN A 39 -9.85 1.66 4.06
C GLN A 39 -8.71 1.63 3.05
N PHE A 40 -7.59 2.20 3.48
CA PHE A 40 -6.27 1.95 2.90
C PHE A 40 -5.54 0.90 3.73
N TYR A 41 -4.90 -0.04 3.04
CA TYR A 41 -3.99 -1.04 3.60
C TYR A 41 -2.61 -0.81 3.01
N LEU A 42 -1.66 -0.40 3.84
CA LEU A 42 -0.31 0.01 3.42
C LEU A 42 0.72 -0.96 3.98
N ILE A 43 1.78 -1.22 3.21
CA ILE A 43 2.98 -1.92 3.67
C ILE A 43 4.15 -0.96 3.55
N ASN A 44 5.13 -1.08 4.45
CA ASN A 44 6.36 -0.28 4.39
C ASN A 44 7.55 -1.13 3.89
N ARG A 45 7.25 -2.28 3.27
CA ARG A 45 8.24 -3.20 2.70
C ARG A 45 7.67 -3.86 1.45
N ASN A 46 8.48 -3.98 0.41
CA ASN A 46 8.12 -4.68 -0.82
C ASN A 46 8.39 -6.19 -0.69
N GLU A 47 7.81 -6.81 0.33
CA GLU A 47 7.94 -8.23 0.68
C GLU A 47 6.58 -8.82 1.07
N GLN A 48 6.44 -10.15 0.98
CA GLN A 48 5.17 -10.80 1.35
C GLN A 48 4.88 -10.67 2.85
N GLY A 49 3.67 -10.19 3.19
CA GLY A 49 3.23 -10.07 4.57
C GLY A 49 1.88 -9.35 4.73
N PRO A 50 1.37 -9.23 5.97
CA PRO A 50 0.21 -8.41 6.26
C PRO A 50 0.53 -6.92 6.04
N SER A 51 -0.51 -6.09 5.89
CA SER A 51 -0.37 -4.63 5.91
C SER A 51 0.22 -4.17 7.24
N ASP A 52 1.17 -3.25 7.18
CA ASP A 52 1.76 -2.65 8.38
C ASP A 52 0.83 -1.57 8.96
N VAL A 53 0.05 -0.88 8.11
CA VAL A 53 -0.84 0.22 8.52
C VAL A 53 -2.22 0.12 7.83
N GLY A 54 -3.29 0.35 8.60
CA GLY A 54 -4.66 0.45 8.11
C GLY A 54 -5.28 1.81 8.48
N VAL A 55 -5.70 2.60 7.49
CA VAL A 55 -6.23 3.96 7.73
C VAL A 55 -7.52 4.24 6.94
N PRO A 56 -8.51 4.96 7.54
CA PRO A 56 -9.74 5.33 6.84
C PRO A 56 -9.49 6.29 5.69
N ALA A 57 -10.25 6.14 4.60
CA ALA A 57 -10.08 6.99 3.42
C ALA A 57 -10.47 8.47 3.60
N HIS A 58 -11.22 8.77 4.67
CA HIS A 58 -11.74 10.11 4.95
C HIS A 58 -11.28 10.69 6.30
N GLY A 59 -10.14 10.23 6.83
CA GLY A 59 -9.55 10.72 8.09
C GLY A 59 -8.44 11.76 7.89
N THR A 60 -8.12 12.53 8.94
CA THR A 60 -6.88 13.34 8.97
C THR A 60 -5.68 12.40 9.02
N GLY A 61 -4.76 12.52 8.05
CA GLY A 61 -3.61 11.61 7.90
C GLY A 61 -3.74 10.63 6.72
N SER A 62 -4.57 10.94 5.72
CA SER A 62 -4.60 10.18 4.46
C SER A 62 -3.19 10.02 3.91
N PRO A 63 -2.79 8.79 3.52
CA PRO A 63 -1.48 8.54 2.94
C PRO A 63 -1.32 9.39 1.68
N VAL A 64 -0.21 10.12 1.57
CA VAL A 64 0.09 10.92 0.39
C VAL A 64 0.77 9.98 -0.60
N ALA A 65 0.02 9.57 -1.63
CA ALA A 65 0.63 8.94 -2.79
C ALA A 65 1.38 10.03 -3.57
N GLY A 66 2.67 9.78 -3.85
CA GLY A 66 3.50 10.64 -4.70
C GLY A 66 3.05 10.61 -6.15
#